data_AF-A0A950GD83-F1
#
_entry.id   AF-A0A950GD83-F1
#
_cell.length_a   1.000
_cell.length_b   1.000
_cell.length_c   1.000
_cell.angle_alpha   90.00
_cell.angle_beta   90.00
_cell.angle_gamma   90.00
#
_symmetry.space_group_name_H-M   'P 1'
#
loop_
_entity.id
_entity.type
_entity.pdbx_description
1 polymer ?
#
loop_
_entity_poly.entity_id
_entity_poly.type
_entity_poly.pdbx_seq_one_letter_code
_entity_poly.pdbx_strand_id
1 'polypeptide(L)'
;MNPPLSLATLLERFFTQRLMQQRQASPHTIRSYRDSFQQFLKFTAQRLAKTPSRLAFREIDAPLITAFLDHLEQHQRLSARSRNLRLTALRSFFRFAAFEAPAHSAQIQRVLAIPGKRFRRPWVPFL
;
A
#
# COMPACT_ATOMS: atom_id res chain seq x y z
N MET A 1 15.32 14.11 -20.20
CA MET A 1 15.65 13.94 -18.77
C MET A 1 14.50 13.16 -18.14
N ASN A 2 14.74 11.97 -17.59
CA ASN A 2 13.72 11.29 -16.79
C ASN A 2 13.45 12.16 -15.54
N PRO A 3 12.21 12.60 -15.27
CA PRO A 3 11.93 13.34 -14.05
C PRO A 3 12.33 12.49 -12.84
N PRO A 4 12.76 13.12 -11.73
CA PRO A 4 12.99 12.39 -10.49
C PRO A 4 11.73 11.57 -10.15
N LEU A 5 11.90 10.29 -9.82
CA LEU A 5 10.80 9.36 -9.57
C LEU A 5 9.98 9.83 -8.37
N SER A 6 8.96 10.64 -8.66
CA SER A 6 8.01 11.12 -7.67
C SER A 6 7.10 9.98 -7.21
N LEU A 7 6.46 10.15 -6.05
CA LEU A 7 5.44 9.22 -5.60
C LEU A 7 4.31 9.05 -6.65
N ALA A 8 3.90 10.15 -7.30
CA ALA A 8 2.86 10.12 -8.33
C ALA A 8 3.27 9.25 -9.52
N THR A 9 4.49 9.42 -10.02
CA THR A 9 5.04 8.61 -11.12
C THR A 9 5.15 7.14 -10.75
N LEU A 10 5.60 6.83 -9.52
CA LEU A 10 5.66 5.45 -9.03
C LEU A 10 4.28 4.82 -8.93
N LEU A 11 3.28 5.55 -8.44
CA LEU A 11 1.89 5.06 -8.34
C LEU A 11 1.30 4.82 -9.73
N GLU A 12 1.46 5.76 -10.65
CA GLU A 12 0.97 5.61 -12.03
C GLU A 12 1.55 4.36 -12.67
N ARG A 13 2.89 4.23 -12.70
CA ARG A 13 3.57 3.07 -13.29
C ARG A 13 3.21 1.77 -12.57
N PHE A 14 2.98 1.81 -11.27
CA PHE A 14 2.51 0.64 -10.54
C PHE A 14 1.13 0.17 -11.03
N PHE A 15 0.16 1.07 -11.23
CA PHE A 15 -1.16 0.67 -11.71
C PHE A 15 -1.14 0.30 -13.20
N THR A 16 -0.54 1.12 -14.05
CA THR A 16 -0.62 0.97 -15.52
C THR A 16 0.36 -0.09 -16.04
N GLN A 17 1.62 -0.05 -15.61
CA GLN A 17 2.63 -0.99 -16.10
C GLN A 17 2.64 -2.26 -15.25
N ARG A 18 2.78 -2.15 -13.92
CA ARG A 18 2.95 -3.34 -13.08
C ARG A 18 1.68 -4.17 -12.95
N LEU A 19 0.55 -3.57 -12.58
CA LEU A 19 -0.68 -4.34 -12.34
C LEU A 19 -1.39 -4.72 -13.64
N MET A 20 -1.61 -3.77 -14.55
CA MET A 20 -2.37 -4.04 -15.78
C MET A 20 -1.53 -4.79 -16.83
N GLN A 21 -0.36 -4.28 -17.21
CA GLN A 21 0.40 -4.87 -18.33
C GLN A 21 1.22 -6.10 -17.90
N GLN A 22 2.01 -6.01 -16.83
CA GLN A 22 2.94 -7.07 -16.46
C GLN A 22 2.27 -8.22 -15.69
N ARG A 23 1.41 -7.89 -14.73
CA ARG A 23 0.75 -8.91 -13.89
C ARG A 23 -0.62 -9.33 -14.38
N GLN A 24 -1.19 -8.61 -15.35
CA GLN A 24 -2.56 -8.84 -15.87
C GLN A 24 -3.56 -9.06 -14.72
N ALA A 25 -3.45 -8.22 -13.68
CA ALA A 25 -4.25 -8.36 -12.48
C ALA A 25 -5.73 -8.18 -12.82
N SER A 26 -6.58 -9.00 -12.20
CA SER A 26 -8.02 -8.92 -12.46
C SER A 26 -8.59 -7.53 -12.12
N PRO A 27 -9.68 -7.09 -12.78
CA PRO A 27 -10.34 -5.82 -12.48
C PRO A 27 -10.68 -5.65 -10.99
N HIS A 28 -11.08 -6.74 -10.32
CA HIS A 28 -11.34 -6.76 -8.88
C HIS A 28 -10.08 -6.51 -8.05
N THR A 29 -8.93 -7.07 -8.45
CA THR A 29 -7.64 -6.83 -7.78
C THR A 29 -7.21 -5.38 -7.94
N ILE A 30 -7.30 -4.84 -9.17
CA ILE A 30 -6.96 -3.43 -9.45
C ILE A 30 -7.84 -2.48 -8.63
N ARG A 31 -9.16 -2.74 -8.57
CA ARG A 31 -10.10 -1.96 -7.77
C ARG A 31 -9.74 -2.02 -6.28
N SER A 32 -9.52 -3.21 -5.73
CA SER A 32 -9.12 -3.40 -4.34
C SER A 32 -7.83 -2.66 -3.98
N TYR A 33 -6.85 -2.66 -4.89
CA TYR A 33 -5.60 -1.94 -4.70
C TYR A 33 -5.85 -0.42 -4.75
N ARG A 34 -6.61 0.07 -5.73
CA ARG A 34 -7.00 1.49 -5.83
C ARG A 34 -7.68 1.98 -4.57
N ASP A 35 -8.65 1.24 -4.06
CA ASP A 35 -9.39 1.59 -2.84
C ASP A 35 -8.46 1.64 -1.62
N SER A 36 -7.50 0.70 -1.54
CA SER A 36 -6.48 0.68 -0.49
C SER A 36 -5.59 1.94 -0.55
N PHE A 37 -5.15 2.33 -1.74
CA PHE A 37 -4.34 3.55 -1.93
C PHE A 37 -5.12 4.83 -1.68
N GLN A 38 -6.38 4.90 -2.09
CA GLN A 38 -7.23 6.06 -1.81
C GLN A 38 -7.42 6.28 -0.31
N GLN A 39 -7.66 5.20 0.46
CA GLN A 39 -7.76 5.28 1.92
C GLN A 39 -6.43 5.70 2.54
N PHE A 40 -5.32 5.12 2.08
CA PHE A 40 -3.98 5.44 2.58
C PHE A 40 -3.60 6.90 2.33
N LEU A 41 -3.86 7.43 1.14
CA LEU A 41 -3.56 8.82 0.78
C LEU A 41 -4.43 9.81 1.56
N LYS A 42 -5.72 9.51 1.77
CA LYS A 42 -6.61 10.32 2.62
C LYS A 42 -6.10 10.39 4.06
N PHE A 43 -5.76 9.22 4.64
CA PHE A 43 -5.18 9.15 5.98
C PHE A 43 -3.89 9.96 6.08
N THR A 44 -2.97 9.78 5.12
CA THR A 44 -1.67 10.46 5.13
C THR A 44 -1.83 11.96 4.99
N ALA A 45 -2.76 12.40 4.14
CA ALA A 45 -3.04 13.82 3.94
C ALA A 45 -3.53 14.50 5.23
N GLN A 46 -4.41 13.82 5.98
CA GLN A 46 -4.87 14.29 7.29
C GLN A 46 -3.76 14.26 8.33
N ARG A 47 -2.98 13.16 8.38
CA ARG A 47 -1.92 12.94 9.39
C ARG A 47 -0.75 13.91 9.24
N LEU A 48 -0.35 14.22 8.00
CA LEU A 48 0.80 15.07 7.70
C LEU A 48 0.41 16.51 7.34
N ALA A 49 -0.88 16.83 7.31
CA ALA A 49 -1.40 18.12 6.83
C ALA A 49 -0.86 18.52 5.44
N LYS A 50 -0.76 17.55 4.53
CA LYS A 50 -0.22 17.72 3.16
C LYS A 50 -1.16 17.16 2.12
N THR A 51 -1.24 17.80 0.96
CA THR A 51 -1.99 17.24 -0.16
C THR A 51 -1.27 16.00 -0.70
N PRO A 52 -1.98 14.99 -1.23
CA PRO A 52 -1.34 13.82 -1.85
C PRO A 52 -0.34 14.18 -2.96
N SER A 53 -0.59 15.29 -3.67
CA SER A 53 0.30 15.81 -4.73
C SER A 53 1.65 16.34 -4.21
N ARG A 54 1.76 16.69 -2.93
CA ARG A 54 2.98 17.20 -2.29
C ARG A 54 3.70 16.14 -1.45
N LEU A 55 3.16 14.93 -1.39
CA LEU A 55 3.70 13.85 -0.58
C LEU A 55 4.93 13.23 -1.27
N ALA A 56 6.06 13.22 -0.56
CA ALA A 56 7.28 12.59 -1.05
C ALA A 56 7.31 11.09 -0.68
N PHE A 57 7.93 10.27 -1.53
CA PHE A 57 8.05 8.83 -1.27
C PHE A 57 8.76 8.53 0.06
N ARG A 58 9.76 9.33 0.43
CA ARG A 58 10.49 9.19 1.71
C ARG A 58 9.63 9.37 2.96
N GLU A 59 8.49 10.04 2.84
CA GLU A 59 7.55 10.25 3.95
C GLU A 59 6.66 9.02 4.19
N ILE A 60 6.64 8.06 3.26
CA ILE A 60 5.88 6.82 3.38
C ILE A 60 6.77 5.72 3.96
N ASP A 61 6.92 5.74 5.29
CA ASP A 61 7.74 4.78 6.01
C ASP A 61 6.90 3.72 6.76
N ALA A 62 7.59 2.80 7.43
CA ALA A 62 6.94 1.72 8.15
C ALA A 62 6.09 2.20 9.34
N PRO A 63 6.53 3.19 10.15
CA PRO A 63 5.68 3.83 11.15
C PRO A 63 4.38 4.41 10.57
N LEU A 64 4.43 5.16 9.47
CA LEU A 64 3.23 5.75 8.88
C LEU A 64 2.25 4.68 8.37
N ILE A 65 2.77 3.64 7.72
CA ILE A 65 1.94 2.51 7.26
C ILE A 65 1.33 1.76 8.43
N THR A 66 2.09 1.54 9.51
CA THR A 66 1.57 0.88 10.72
C THR A 66 0.45 1.71 11.34
N ALA A 67 0.66 3.02 11.50
CA ALA A 67 -0.36 3.93 12.02
C ALA A 67 -1.63 3.96 11.16
N PHE A 68 -1.49 3.91 9.83
CA PHE A 68 -2.63 3.76 8.92
C PHE A 68 -3.40 2.45 9.18
N LEU A 69 -2.68 1.34 9.29
CA LEU A 69 -3.30 0.03 9.50
C LEU A 69 -4.01 -0.06 10.85
N ASP A 70 -3.49 0.60 11.88
CA ASP A 70 -4.12 0.65 13.21
C ASP A 70 -5.34 1.57 13.21
N HIS A 71 -5.26 2.72 12.53
CA HIS A 71 -6.41 3.63 12.33
C HIS A 71 -7.59 2.92 11.66
N LEU A 72 -7.32 2.07 10.67
CA LEU A 72 -8.36 1.28 9.99
C LEU A 72 -9.09 0.30 10.92
N GLU A 73 -8.40 -0.29 11.89
CA GLU A 73 -9.03 -1.18 12.87
C GLU A 73 -9.86 -0.38 13.87
N GLN A 74 -9.29 0.70 14.40
CA GLN A 74 -9.91 1.48 15.48
C GLN A 74 -11.12 2.28 15.00
N HIS A 75 -11.04 2.93 13.85
CA HIS A 75 -12.07 3.86 13.39
C HIS A 75 -13.03 3.24 12.37
N GLN A 76 -12.58 2.31 11.54
CA GLN A 76 -13.42 1.71 10.50
C GLN A 76 -13.91 0.30 10.85
N ARG A 77 -13.58 -0.21 12.05
CA ARG A 77 -13.94 -1.56 12.55
C ARG A 77 -13.64 -2.67 11.54
N LEU A 78 -12.57 -2.50 10.76
CA LEU A 78 -12.20 -3.46 9.73
C LEU A 78 -11.62 -4.72 10.37
N SER A 79 -12.00 -5.87 9.83
CA SER A 79 -11.43 -7.15 10.26
C SER A 79 -9.92 -7.22 9.97
N ALA A 80 -9.21 -8.06 10.73
CA ALA A 80 -7.80 -8.36 10.47
C ALA A 80 -7.56 -8.84 9.02
N ARG A 81 -8.52 -9.54 8.41
CA ARG A 81 -8.47 -9.95 6.99
C ARG A 81 -8.49 -8.73 6.07
N SER A 82 -9.42 -7.80 6.29
CA SER A 82 -9.55 -6.56 5.51
C SER A 82 -8.34 -5.63 5.68
N ARG A 83 -7.74 -5.57 6.87
CA ARG A 83 -6.46 -4.89 7.13
C ARG A 83 -5.31 -5.52 6.36
N ASN A 84 -5.17 -6.84 6.41
CA ASN A 84 -4.09 -7.55 5.73
C ASN A 84 -4.17 -7.43 4.20
N LEU A 85 -5.38 -7.34 3.64
CA LEU A 85 -5.56 -7.07 2.21
C LEU A 85 -4.95 -5.72 1.81
N ARG A 86 -5.16 -4.67 2.62
CA ARG A 86 -4.59 -3.34 2.38
C ARG A 86 -3.07 -3.34 2.54
N LEU A 87 -2.55 -4.00 3.58
CA LEU A 87 -1.10 -4.19 3.73
C LEU A 87 -0.50 -4.96 2.54
N THR A 88 -1.23 -5.92 1.96
CA THR A 88 -0.79 -6.66 0.76
C THR A 88 -0.65 -5.74 -0.45
N ALA A 89 -1.62 -4.85 -0.67
CA ALA A 89 -1.55 -3.86 -1.75
C ALA A 89 -0.33 -2.92 -1.59
N LEU A 90 -0.13 -2.39 -0.38
CA LEU A 90 1.02 -1.53 -0.06
C LEU A 90 2.34 -2.28 -0.25
N ARG A 91 2.48 -3.50 0.28
CA ARG A 91 3.69 -4.32 0.06
C ARG A 91 3.95 -4.61 -1.40
N SER A 92 2.90 -4.88 -2.19
CA SER A 92 3.06 -5.11 -3.63
C SER A 92 3.64 -3.89 -4.34
N PHE A 93 3.22 -2.68 -3.95
CA PHE A 93 3.79 -1.44 -4.45
C PHE A 93 5.24 -1.25 -4.02
N PHE A 94 5.57 -1.49 -2.75
CA PHE A 94 6.93 -1.37 -2.25
C PHE A 94 7.90 -2.38 -2.88
N ARG A 95 7.44 -3.59 -3.22
CA ARG A 95 8.22 -4.56 -4.00
C ARG A 95 8.50 -4.06 -5.42
N PHE A 96 7.54 -3.36 -6.04
CA PHE A 96 7.75 -2.73 -7.34
C PHE A 96 8.71 -1.55 -7.24
N ALA A 97 8.50 -0.66 -6.26
CA ALA A 97 9.34 0.50 -6.02
C ALA A 97 10.81 0.15 -5.70
N ALA A 98 11.08 -1.06 -5.19
CA ALA A 98 12.45 -1.55 -4.98
C ALA A 98 13.29 -1.56 -6.25
N PHE A 99 12.67 -1.84 -7.41
CA PHE A 99 13.35 -1.86 -8.70
C PHE A 99 13.46 -0.46 -9.33
N GLU A 100 12.47 0.39 -9.08
CA GLU A 100 12.43 1.74 -9.67
C GLU A 100 13.26 2.75 -8.87
N ALA A 101 13.26 2.65 -7.54
CA ALA A 101 13.85 3.62 -6.64
C ALA A 101 14.80 2.97 -5.61
N PRO A 102 15.92 2.36 -6.06
CA PRO A 102 16.86 1.64 -5.18
C PRO A 102 17.49 2.54 -4.12
N ALA A 103 17.55 3.86 -4.33
CA ALA A 103 17.99 4.83 -3.34
C ALA A 103 17.17 4.82 -2.03
N HIS A 104 15.96 4.26 -2.04
CA HIS A 104 15.10 4.10 -0.86
C HIS A 104 15.09 2.67 -0.28
N SER A 105 16.03 1.80 -0.68
CA SER A 105 16.06 0.38 -0.33
C SER A 105 15.87 0.07 1.16
N ALA A 106 16.56 0.79 2.05
CA ALA A 106 16.44 0.58 3.50
C ALA A 106 15.02 0.87 4.03
N GLN A 107 14.39 1.96 3.58
CA GLN A 107 13.00 2.28 3.92
C GLN A 107 12.04 1.23 3.36
N ILE A 108 12.26 0.82 2.11
CA ILE A 108 11.44 -0.21 1.45
C ILE A 108 11.50 -1.52 2.23
N GLN A 109 12.68 -1.99 2.62
CA GLN A 109 12.84 -3.21 3.40
C GLN A 109 12.07 -3.17 4.72
N ARG A 110 12.11 -2.03 5.44
CA ARG A 110 11.34 -1.87 6.68
C ARG A 110 9.83 -1.98 6.43
N VAL A 111 9.32 -1.38 5.37
CA VAL A 111 7.89 -1.50 5.00
C VAL A 111 7.53 -2.94 4.65
N LEU A 112 8.39 -3.62 3.89
CA LEU A 112 8.16 -5.03 3.53
C LEU A 112 8.16 -5.95 4.75
N ALA A 113 8.90 -5.60 5.81
CA ALA A 113 8.96 -6.36 7.05
C ALA A 113 7.71 -6.25 7.95
N ILE A 114 6.82 -5.27 7.75
CA ILE A 114 5.62 -5.06 8.61
C ILE A 114 4.73 -6.32 8.65
N PRO A 115 4.59 -7.04 9.76
CA PRO A 115 3.86 -8.30 9.78
C PRO A 115 2.35 -8.11 9.51
N GLY A 116 1.75 -9.11 8.86
CA GLY A 116 0.29 -9.22 8.81
C GLY A 116 -0.26 -9.60 10.18
N LYS A 117 -1.48 -9.14 10.51
CA LYS A 117 -2.13 -9.53 11.76
C LYS A 117 -2.67 -10.96 11.63
N ARG A 118 -2.44 -11.83 12.62
CA ARG A 118 -3.00 -13.19 12.61
C ARG A 118 -4.52 -13.11 12.70
N PHE A 119 -5.21 -13.94 11.91
CA PHE A 119 -6.67 -14.12 12.02
C PHE A 119 -6.99 -15.62 11.97
N ARG A 120 -7.94 -16.08 12.79
CA ARG A 120 -8.46 -17.45 12.68
C ARG A 120 -9.31 -17.54 11.41
N ARG A 121 -8.96 -18.45 10.49
CA ARG A 121 -9.91 -18.85 9.44
C ARG A 121 -11.07 -19.58 10.14
N PRO A 122 -12.34 -19.18 9.91
CA PRO A 122 -13.45 -19.99 10.34
C PRO A 122 -13.29 -21.39 9.73
N TRP A 123 -13.42 -22.42 10.54
CA TRP A 123 -13.56 -23.79 10.03
C TRP A 123 -14.86 -23.82 9.22
N VAL A 124 -14.78 -24.24 7.97
CA VAL A 124 -15.96 -24.50 7.14
C VAL A 124 -16.17 -26.01 7.21
N PRO A 125 -17.19 -26.50 7.94
CA PRO A 125 -17.58 -27.89 7.85
C PRO A 125 -18.14 -28.12 6.44
N PHE A 126 -17.58 -29.08 5.72
CA PHE A 126 -18.20 -29.63 4.52
C PHE A 126 -19.37 -30.51 4.99
N LEU A 127 -20.58 -30.17 4.56
CA LEU A 127 -21.79 -30.99 4.68
C LEU A 127 -21.98 -31.75 3.36
#